data_AF-A0A809RXK3-F1
#
_entry.id   AF-A0A809RXK3-F1
#
_cell.length_a   1.000
_cell.length_b   1.000
_cell.length_c   1.000
_cell.angle_alpha   90.00
_cell.angle_beta   90.00
_cell.angle_gamma   90.00
#
_symmetry.space_group_name_H-M   'P 1'
#
loop_
_entity.id
_entity.type
_entity.pdbx_description
1 polymer ?
#
loop_
_entity_poly.entity_id
_entity_poly.type
_entity_poly.pdbx_seq_one_letter_code
_entity_poly.pdbx_strand_id
1 'polypeptide(L)'
;MTKKERGLLYLLERSAELLELHAEELRAAHTIRGRWPKEDEHGARRDFDEMCDMAKGLRKAHKYHKPNPLGGPAKMFDSIADRMRAGDSMKECMADYGLKFKRSNV
;
A
#
# COMPACT_ATOMS: atom_id res chain seq x y z
N MET A 1 0.17 -19.11 8.15
CA MET A 1 0.86 -18.60 6.95
C MET A 1 1.81 -19.66 6.42
N THR A 2 1.59 -20.12 5.18
CA THR A 2 2.36 -21.17 4.52
C THR A 2 3.74 -20.67 4.07
N LYS A 3 4.67 -21.59 3.74
CA LYS A 3 6.00 -21.24 3.20
C LYS A 3 5.88 -20.44 1.89
N LYS A 4 4.89 -20.76 1.05
CA LYS A 4 4.62 -20.05 -0.21
C LYS A 4 4.15 -18.61 0.04
N GLU A 5 3.24 -18.40 0.99
CA GLU A 5 2.76 -17.06 1.36
C GLU A 5 3.89 -16.19 1.92
N ARG A 6 4.76 -16.75 2.77
CA ARG A 6 5.96 -16.05 3.27
C ARG A 6 6.88 -15.62 2.11
N GLY A 7 7.11 -16.53 1.16
CA GLY A 7 7.91 -16.24 -0.03
C GLY A 7 7.31 -15.13 -0.88
N LEU A 8 5.99 -15.15 -1.11
CA LEU A 8 5.29 -14.10 -1.84
C LEU A 8 5.42 -12.73 -1.15
N LEU A 9 5.19 -12.66 0.17
CA LEU A 9 5.31 -11.40 0.91
C LEU A 9 6.72 -10.82 0.81
N TYR A 10 7.73 -11.68 1.01
CA TYR A 10 9.14 -11.29 0.86
C TYR A 10 9.42 -10.75 -0.56
N LEU A 11 8.94 -11.43 -1.60
CA LEU A 11 9.14 -10.99 -2.98
C LEU A 11 8.48 -9.62 -3.25
N LEU A 12 7.26 -9.41 -2.78
CA LEU A 12 6.54 -8.14 -2.95
C LEU A 12 7.26 -6.99 -2.25
N GLU A 13 7.70 -7.21 -1.00
CA GLU A 13 8.42 -6.20 -0.22
C GLU A 13 9.79 -5.91 -0.85
N ARG A 14 10.57 -6.95 -1.16
CA ARG A 14 11.90 -6.79 -1.75
C ARG A 14 11.88 -6.14 -3.13
N SER A 15 10.89 -6.47 -3.96
CA SER A 15 10.76 -5.86 -5.29
C SER A 15 10.37 -4.38 -5.19
N ALA A 16 9.52 -4.01 -4.23
CA ALA A 16 9.18 -2.61 -3.99
C ALA A 16 10.39 -1.79 -3.55
N GLU A 17 11.21 -2.32 -2.63
CA GLU A 17 12.46 -1.68 -2.19
C GLU A 17 13.43 -1.44 -3.35
N LEU A 18 13.61 -2.43 -4.23
CA LEU A 18 14.52 -2.30 -5.37
C LEU A 18 14.03 -1.25 -6.38
N LEU A 19 12.72 -1.19 -6.64
CA LEU A 19 12.14 -0.16 -7.50
C LEU A 19 12.32 1.24 -6.91
N GLU A 20 12.12 1.42 -5.61
CA GLU A 20 12.35 2.70 -4.93
C GLU A 20 13.82 3.12 -5.02
N LEU A 21 14.75 2.18 -4.78
CA LEU A 21 16.19 2.44 -4.91
C LEU A 21 16.56 2.88 -6.34
N HIS A 22 16.10 2.15 -7.36
CA HIS A 22 16.40 2.49 -8.75
C HIS A 22 15.74 3.81 -9.19
N ALA A 23 14.54 4.12 -8.68
CA ALA A 23 13.92 5.41 -8.90
C ALA A 23 14.78 6.55 -8.29
N GLU A 24 15.30 6.38 -7.08
CA GLU A 24 16.20 7.35 -6.46
C GLU A 24 17.52 7.51 -7.24
N GLU A 25 18.12 6.43 -7.71
CA GLU A 25 19.31 6.44 -8.57
C GLU A 25 19.04 7.20 -9.88
N LEU A 26 17.90 6.92 -10.53
CA LEU A 26 17.48 7.60 -11.76
C LEU A 26 17.29 9.10 -11.52
N ARG A 27 16.63 9.48 -10.42
CA ARG A 27 16.45 10.88 -10.04
C ARG A 27 17.79 11.55 -9.77
N ALA A 28 18.72 10.89 -9.08
CA ALA A 28 20.04 11.44 -8.80
C ALA A 28 20.86 11.67 -10.07
N ALA A 29 20.80 10.74 -11.03
CA ALA A 29 21.53 10.83 -12.29
C ALA A 29 20.97 11.90 -13.25
N HIS A 30 19.65 12.10 -13.26
CA HIS A 30 18.98 12.96 -14.25
C HIS A 30 18.54 14.33 -13.73
N THR A 31 18.71 14.63 -12.43
CA THR A 31 18.36 15.96 -11.89
C THR A 31 19.57 16.86 -11.71
N ILE A 32 19.41 18.14 -12.06
CA ILE A 32 20.43 19.18 -11.83
C ILE A 32 19.99 20.01 -10.64
N ARG A 33 20.80 20.02 -9.57
CA ARG A 33 20.46 20.67 -8.28
C ARG A 33 19.08 20.24 -7.75
N GLY A 34 18.75 18.95 -7.92
CA GLY A 34 17.48 18.36 -7.47
C GLY A 34 16.25 18.72 -8.30
N ARG A 35 16.43 19.36 -9.48
CA ARG A 35 15.34 19.68 -10.42
C ARG A 35 15.48 18.87 -11.69
N TRP A 36 14.36 18.39 -12.20
CA TRP A 36 14.27 17.79 -13.52
C TRP A 36 14.54 18.86 -14.60
N PRO A 37 15.40 18.57 -15.59
CA PRO A 37 15.57 19.41 -16.77
C PRO A 37 14.23 19.63 -17.48
N LYS A 38 14.08 20.77 -18.18
CA LYS A 38 12.87 21.06 -18.98
C LYS A 38 12.74 20.12 -20.17
N GLU A 39 13.86 19.81 -20.79
CA GLU A 39 13.99 18.82 -21.85
C GLU A 39 14.38 17.50 -21.16
N ASP A 40 13.37 16.68 -20.88
CA ASP A 40 13.58 15.33 -20.33
C ASP A 40 13.98 14.41 -21.49
N GLU A 41 15.25 14.48 -21.87
CA GLU A 41 15.77 13.94 -23.13
C GLU A 41 15.61 12.42 -23.29
N HIS A 42 15.19 11.71 -22.23
CA HIS A 42 14.97 10.26 -22.26
C HIS A 42 13.70 9.80 -21.53
N GLY A 43 12.84 10.72 -21.08
CA GLY A 43 11.65 10.37 -20.29
C GLY A 43 11.98 9.86 -18.89
N ALA A 44 13.14 10.25 -18.33
CA ALA A 44 13.61 9.79 -17.02
C ALA A 44 12.63 10.16 -15.89
N ARG A 45 11.92 11.29 -16.02
CA ARG A 45 10.89 11.65 -15.05
C ARG A 45 9.69 10.71 -15.12
N ARG A 46 9.25 10.33 -16.33
CA ARG A 46 8.16 9.37 -16.51
C ARG A 46 8.53 8.03 -15.90
N ASP A 47 9.73 7.54 -16.18
CA ASP A 47 10.19 6.24 -15.70
C ASP A 47 10.37 6.25 -14.17
N PHE A 48 10.82 7.37 -13.58
CA PHE A 48 10.82 7.58 -12.14
C PHE A 48 9.42 7.44 -11.53
N ASP A 49 8.44 8.19 -12.09
CA ASP A 49 7.06 8.18 -11.59
C ASP A 49 6.45 6.76 -11.73
N GLU A 50 6.73 6.06 -12.83
CA GLU A 50 6.27 4.69 -13.07
C GLU A 50 6.85 3.68 -12.05
N MET A 51 8.16 3.76 -11.76
CA MET A 51 8.79 2.92 -10.74
C MET A 51 8.20 3.16 -9.35
N CYS A 52 7.96 4.43 -8.97
CA CYS A 52 7.32 4.78 -7.71
C CYS A 52 5.89 4.22 -7.62
N ASP A 53 5.11 4.32 -8.69
CA ASP A 53 3.74 3.80 -8.74
C ASP A 53 3.70 2.26 -8.67
N MET A 54 4.62 1.57 -9.35
CA MET A 54 4.77 0.12 -9.24
C MET A 54 5.14 -0.30 -7.81
N ALA A 55 6.13 0.35 -7.19
CA ALA A 55 6.52 0.07 -5.80
C ALA A 55 5.34 0.24 -4.83
N LYS A 56 4.56 1.32 -5.00
CA LYS A 56 3.33 1.57 -4.24
C LYS A 56 2.28 0.47 -4.47
N GLY A 57 2.13 0.00 -5.70
CA GLY A 57 1.26 -1.13 -6.04
C GLY A 57 1.67 -2.42 -5.33
N LEU A 58 2.96 -2.75 -5.34
CA LEU A 58 3.52 -3.91 -4.66
C LEU A 58 3.34 -3.83 -3.14
N ARG A 59 3.55 -2.66 -2.53
CA ARG A 59 3.31 -2.46 -1.09
C ARG A 59 1.84 -2.62 -0.72
N LYS A 60 0.90 -2.19 -1.59
CA LYS A 60 -0.53 -2.45 -1.39
C LYS A 60 -0.85 -3.94 -1.49
N ALA A 61 -0.29 -4.65 -2.47
CA ALA A 61 -0.44 -6.09 -2.60
C ALA A 61 0.14 -6.83 -1.39
N HIS A 62 1.32 -6.42 -0.91
CA HIS A 62 1.93 -6.95 0.30
C HIS A 62 1.00 -6.77 1.50
N LYS A 63 0.44 -5.57 1.71
CA LYS A 63 -0.51 -5.29 2.79
C LYS A 63 -1.78 -6.14 2.68
N TYR A 64 -2.27 -6.38 1.47
CA TYR A 64 -3.45 -7.19 1.22
C TYR A 64 -3.22 -8.68 1.57
N HIS A 65 -2.06 -9.22 1.17
CA HIS A 65 -1.71 -10.62 1.43
C HIS A 65 -1.16 -10.87 2.84
N LYS A 66 -0.72 -9.83 3.55
CA LYS A 66 -0.21 -9.96 4.91
C LYS A 66 -1.31 -10.54 5.80
N PRO A 67 -1.05 -11.62 6.56
CA PRO A 67 -2.04 -12.22 7.44
C PRO A 67 -2.58 -11.18 8.41
N ASN A 68 -3.87 -10.89 8.28
CA ASN A 68 -4.61 -10.13 9.27
C ASN A 68 -4.99 -11.09 10.41
N PRO A 69 -4.77 -10.75 11.70
CA PRO A 69 -5.24 -11.56 12.84
C PRO A 69 -6.75 -11.88 12.80
N LEU A 70 -7.53 -11.15 12.00
CA LEU A 70 -8.97 -11.40 11.80
C LEU A 70 -9.28 -12.28 10.59
N GLY A 71 -8.29 -12.74 9.83
CA GLY A 71 -8.46 -13.60 8.66
C GLY A 71 -8.88 -12.88 7.36
N GLY A 72 -8.61 -11.57 7.28
CA GLY A 72 -8.77 -10.74 6.07
C GLY A 72 -9.75 -9.57 6.26
N PRO A 73 -9.92 -8.70 5.25
CA PRO A 73 -10.89 -7.60 5.31
C PRO A 73 -12.32 -8.11 5.43
N ALA A 74 -12.67 -9.19 4.73
CA ALA A 74 -14.01 -9.78 4.75
C ALA A 74 -14.42 -10.22 6.17
N LYS A 75 -13.57 -11.01 6.83
CA LYS A 75 -13.83 -11.49 8.20
C LYS A 75 -13.81 -10.38 9.25
N MET A 76 -13.07 -9.29 9.01
CA MET A 76 -13.13 -8.08 9.84
C MET A 76 -14.50 -7.40 9.73
N PHE A 77 -15.07 -7.29 8.52
CA PHE A 77 -16.42 -6.74 8.35
C PHE A 77 -17.49 -7.67 8.93
N ASP A 78 -17.33 -8.99 8.80
CA ASP A 78 -18.21 -9.96 9.44
C ASP A 78 -18.18 -9.82 10.97
N SER A 79 -16.99 -9.69 11.58
CA SER A 79 -16.89 -9.48 13.04
C SER A 79 -17.48 -8.15 13.50
N ILE A 80 -17.36 -7.08 12.68
CA ILE A 80 -18.03 -5.80 12.96
C ILE A 80 -19.55 -5.98 12.89
N ALA A 81 -20.05 -6.67 11.86
CA ALA A 81 -21.47 -6.91 11.68
C ALA A 81 -22.05 -7.76 12.82
N ASP A 82 -21.33 -8.77 13.30
CA ASP A 82 -21.76 -9.61 14.42
C ASP A 82 -21.84 -8.82 15.74
N ARG A 83 -20.86 -7.94 16.00
CA ARG A 83 -20.90 -7.06 17.18
C ARG A 83 -22.05 -6.05 17.12
N MET A 84 -22.31 -5.48 15.95
CA MET A 84 -23.48 -4.61 15.76
C MET A 84 -24.79 -5.36 15.97
N ARG A 85 -24.89 -6.61 15.49
CA ARG A 85 -26.07 -7.47 15.75
C ARG A 85 -26.23 -7.78 17.25
N ALA A 86 -25.13 -7.86 17.98
CA ALA A 86 -25.13 -8.05 19.43
C ALA A 86 -25.50 -6.77 20.22
N GLY A 87 -25.67 -5.63 19.54
CA GLY A 87 -26.11 -4.36 20.15
C GLY A 87 -24.99 -3.35 20.43
N ASP A 88 -23.74 -3.67 20.08
CA ASP A 88 -22.64 -2.70 20.20
C ASP A 88 -22.83 -1.52 19.24
N SER A 89 -22.37 -0.34 19.64
CA SER A 89 -22.43 0.84 18.77
C SER A 89 -21.45 0.69 17.58
N MET A 90 -21.94 0.92 16.36
CA MET A 90 -21.10 0.76 15.16
C MET A 90 -19.82 1.60 15.20
N LYS A 91 -19.90 2.78 15.81
CA LYS A 91 -18.76 3.70 15.94
C LYS A 91 -17.64 3.11 16.80
N GLU A 92 -17.98 2.42 17.89
CA GLU A 92 -17.02 1.76 18.78
C GLU A 92 -16.45 0.50 18.11
N CYS A 93 -17.31 -0.34 17.51
CA CYS A 93 -16.85 -1.54 16.81
C CYS A 93 -15.85 -1.21 15.70
N MET A 94 -16.14 -0.21 14.86
CA MET A 94 -15.25 0.17 13.75
C MET A 94 -13.94 0.79 14.23
N ALA A 95 -13.97 1.56 15.33
CA ALA A 95 -12.78 2.18 15.91
C ALA A 95 -11.78 1.14 16.43
N ASP A 96 -12.28 0.05 17.02
CA ASP A 96 -11.43 -1.08 17.47
C ASP A 96 -10.64 -1.72 16.31
N TYR A 97 -11.13 -1.59 15.08
CA TYR A 97 -10.46 -2.05 13.86
C TYR A 97 -9.71 -0.94 13.11
N GLY A 98 -9.56 0.24 13.72
CA GLY A 98 -8.86 1.39 13.13
C GLY A 98 -9.60 2.02 11.93
N LEU A 99 -10.89 1.72 11.76
CA LEU A 99 -11.72 2.28 10.70
C LEU A 99 -12.36 3.59 11.17
N LYS A 100 -12.35 4.60 10.29
CA LYS A 100 -13.02 5.88 10.51
C LYS A 100 -14.07 6.09 9.43
N PHE A 101 -15.27 6.49 9.84
CA PHE A 101 -16.29 6.95 8.90
C PHE A 101 -15.78 8.21 8.21
N LYS A 102 -15.65 8.17 6.88
CA LYS A 102 -15.70 9.41 6.10
C LYS A 102 -17.17 9.77 6.01
N ARG A 103 -17.60 10.82 6.70
CA ARG A 103 -18.94 11.39 6.45
C ARG A 103 -19.01 11.76 4.97
N SER A 104 -20.04 11.27 4.28
CA SER A 104 -20.47 11.89 3.04
C SER A 104 -20.89 13.32 3.39
N ASN A 105 -20.26 14.32 2.78
CA ASN A 105 -20.81 15.68 2.77
C ASN A 105 -22.09 15.61 1.94
N VAL A 106 -23.20 15.32 2.61
CA VAL A 106 -24.56 15.60 2.10
C VAL A 106 -25.00 16.88 2.79
#